data_AF-A0A218PWA7-F1
#
_entry.id   AF-A0A218PWA7-F1
#
_cell.length_a   1.000
_cell.length_b   1.000
_cell.length_c   1.000
_cell.angle_alpha   90.00
_cell.angle_beta   90.00
_cell.angle_gamma   90.00
#
_symmetry.space_group_name_H-M   'P 1'
#
loop_
_entity.id
_entity.type
_entity.pdbx_description
1 polymer ?
#
loop_
_entity_poly.entity_id
_entity_poly.type
_entity_poly.pdbx_seq_one_letter_code
_entity_poly.pdbx_strand_id
1 'polypeptide(L)'
;MSQTSKTNDAWPWPAPVDDGAAKHIIAGTRLPDVSLPATRGANVNLARYQERAVVFVYPMTGMPGTPNPPNWDTIAGAHGSTPEAEGFRDCYAEFELLGYEVFGLSAQSHAEQHQFALRAGIPYLLLSDEHLAFADALKLPRFETGGATYLKRLTMIVKNGVIYRVVYPVHPPATHARELLQSLNQARA
;
A
#
# COMPACT_ATOMS: atom_id res chain seq x y z
N MET A 1 8.91 22.36 35.36
CA MET A 1 9.38 22.13 33.98
C MET A 1 8.49 21.05 33.38
N SER A 2 7.42 21.44 32.69
CA SER A 2 6.49 20.49 32.07
C SER A 2 6.75 20.50 30.56
N GLN A 3 7.56 19.57 30.10
CA GLN A 3 7.47 19.08 28.73
C GLN A 3 6.49 17.91 28.79
N THR A 4 5.40 17.94 28.04
CA THR A 4 5.15 17.12 26.85
C THR A 4 3.68 17.30 26.44
N SER A 5 3.45 18.00 25.34
CA SER A 5 2.28 17.80 24.49
C SER A 5 2.71 18.22 23.10
N LYS A 6 3.39 17.30 22.40
CA LYS A 6 3.54 17.45 20.95
C LYS A 6 2.17 17.08 20.38
N THR A 7 1.58 18.08 19.75
CA THR A 7 0.24 18.08 19.16
C THR A 7 0.02 16.85 18.28
N ASN A 8 -1.02 16.11 18.63
CA ASN A 8 -1.64 15.10 17.79
C ASN A 8 -2.30 15.87 16.63
N ASP A 9 -1.63 16.01 15.49
CA ASP A 9 -2.26 16.57 14.29
C ASP A 9 -3.38 15.61 13.87
N ALA A 10 -4.60 15.97 14.27
CA ALA A 10 -5.76 15.09 14.24
C ALA A 10 -6.10 14.69 12.80
N TRP A 11 -5.94 13.41 12.48
CA TRP A 11 -6.45 12.81 11.26
C TRP A 11 -7.95 13.16 11.12
N PRO A 12 -8.35 14.00 10.13
CA PRO A 12 -9.69 14.60 10.13
C PRO A 12 -10.75 13.71 9.48
N TRP A 13 -10.36 12.54 8.97
CA TRP A 13 -11.22 11.62 8.24
C TRP A 13 -11.56 10.38 9.10
N PRO A 14 -12.60 9.60 8.77
CA PRO A 14 -12.87 8.36 9.49
C PRO A 14 -11.69 7.39 9.38
N ALA A 15 -11.18 6.95 10.53
CA ALA A 15 -10.13 5.93 10.59
C ALA A 15 -10.71 4.55 10.22
N PRO A 16 -9.95 3.68 9.51
CA PRO A 16 -10.40 2.33 9.22
C PRO A 16 -10.50 1.50 10.51
N VAL A 17 -11.49 0.61 10.56
CA VAL A 17 -11.65 -0.38 11.64
C VAL A 17 -11.32 -1.76 11.07
N ASP A 18 -10.72 -2.63 11.88
CA ASP A 18 -10.52 -4.02 11.49
C ASP A 18 -11.88 -4.73 11.38
N ASP A 19 -12.31 -4.94 10.15
CA ASP A 19 -13.53 -5.67 9.79
C ASP A 19 -13.26 -7.18 9.56
N GLY A 20 -12.02 -7.62 9.73
CA GLY A 20 -11.60 -8.99 9.50
C GLY A 20 -11.53 -9.43 8.04
N ALA A 21 -11.68 -8.52 7.07
CA ALA A 21 -11.73 -8.87 5.65
C ALA A 21 -10.42 -9.45 5.10
N ALA A 22 -9.29 -9.28 5.81
CA ALA A 22 -8.00 -9.87 5.45
C ALA A 22 -7.60 -11.08 6.30
N LYS A 23 -8.47 -11.59 7.19
CA LYS A 23 -8.14 -12.67 8.14
C LYS A 23 -7.73 -13.99 7.49
N HIS A 24 -8.14 -14.23 6.25
CA HIS A 24 -7.74 -15.42 5.47
C HIS A 24 -6.32 -15.31 4.89
N ILE A 25 -5.74 -14.11 4.85
CA ILE A 25 -4.39 -13.87 4.31
C ILE A 25 -3.38 -14.03 5.46
N ILE A 26 -2.94 -15.27 5.67
CA ILE A 26 -2.04 -15.65 6.77
C ILE A 26 -0.61 -15.89 6.28
N ALA A 27 0.33 -16.00 7.22
CA ALA A 27 1.68 -16.45 6.90
C ALA A 27 1.67 -17.82 6.20
N GLY A 28 2.43 -17.95 5.12
CA GLY A 28 2.43 -19.11 4.23
C GLY A 28 1.51 -18.99 3.02
N THR A 29 0.65 -17.96 2.94
CA THR A 29 -0.19 -17.71 1.76
C THR A 29 0.70 -17.36 0.56
N ARG A 30 0.55 -18.10 -0.54
CA ARG A 30 1.24 -17.80 -1.80
C ARG A 30 0.55 -16.64 -2.52
N LEU A 31 1.35 -15.74 -3.07
CA LEU A 31 0.84 -14.72 -3.98
C LEU A 31 0.33 -15.36 -5.28
N PRO A 32 -0.69 -14.78 -5.92
CA PRO A 32 -1.24 -15.30 -7.17
C PRO A 32 -0.26 -15.07 -8.33
N ASP A 33 -0.22 -16.02 -9.27
CA ASP A 33 0.62 -15.96 -10.48
C ASP A 33 0.01 -15.00 -11.52
N VAL A 34 0.02 -13.71 -11.18
CA VAL A 34 -0.53 -12.62 -11.99
C VAL A 34 0.60 -11.67 -12.37
N SER A 35 0.65 -11.31 -13.67
CA SER A 35 1.60 -10.32 -14.19
C SER A 35 0.94 -8.96 -14.25
N LEU A 36 1.48 -7.99 -13.49
CA LEU A 36 0.93 -6.65 -13.35
C LEU A 36 1.79 -5.63 -14.09
N PRO A 37 1.20 -4.70 -14.87
CA PRO A 37 1.91 -3.56 -15.42
C PRO A 37 2.56 -2.73 -14.31
N ALA A 38 3.86 -2.44 -14.45
CA ALA A 38 4.63 -1.64 -13.51
C ALA A 38 4.94 -0.26 -14.11
N THR A 39 5.08 0.77 -13.27
CA THR A 39 5.34 2.17 -13.74
C THR A 39 6.62 2.35 -14.54
N ARG A 40 7.58 1.42 -14.41
CA ARG A 40 8.81 1.36 -15.20
C ARG A 40 9.16 -0.09 -15.52
N GLY A 41 9.80 -0.30 -16.66
CA GLY A 41 10.30 -1.61 -17.06
C GLY A 41 9.20 -2.58 -17.52
N ALA A 42 9.47 -3.87 -17.36
CA ALA A 42 8.54 -4.93 -17.71
C ALA A 42 7.49 -5.14 -16.62
N ASN A 43 6.44 -5.89 -16.95
CA ASN A 43 5.44 -6.31 -15.98
C ASN A 43 6.09 -7.13 -14.85
N VAL A 44 5.56 -6.95 -13.63
CA VAL A 44 6.04 -7.63 -12.43
C VAL A 44 5.09 -8.77 -12.08
N ASN A 45 5.65 -9.91 -11.70
CA ASN A 45 4.89 -11.02 -11.14
C ASN A 45 5.39 -11.30 -9.73
N LEU A 46 4.58 -10.93 -8.74
CA LEU A 46 4.98 -11.02 -7.34
C LEU A 46 5.09 -12.47 -6.82
N ALA A 47 4.36 -13.42 -7.41
CA ALA A 47 4.50 -14.85 -7.07
C ALA A 47 5.85 -15.44 -7.48
N ARG A 48 6.49 -14.85 -8.49
CA ARG A 48 7.80 -15.27 -9.01
C ARG A 48 8.95 -14.44 -8.46
N TYR A 49 8.68 -13.41 -7.66
CA TYR A 49 9.69 -12.56 -7.06
C TYR A 49 10.50 -13.35 -6.02
N GLN A 50 11.81 -13.46 -6.23
CA GLN A 50 12.69 -14.35 -5.46
C GLN A 50 13.27 -13.71 -4.20
N GLU A 51 13.14 -12.41 -4.04
CA GLU A 51 13.68 -11.69 -2.88
C GLU A 51 12.58 -11.34 -1.87
N ARG A 52 12.90 -10.50 -0.88
CA ARG A 52 11.89 -9.98 0.03
C ARG A 52 11.27 -8.74 -0.56
N ALA A 53 9.97 -8.60 -0.36
CA ALA A 53 9.24 -7.43 -0.82
C ALA A 53 8.28 -6.93 0.26
N VAL A 54 8.09 -5.62 0.29
CA VAL A 54 6.95 -4.97 0.93
C VAL A 54 5.99 -4.56 -0.18
N VAL A 55 4.76 -5.04 -0.13
CA VAL A 55 3.70 -4.70 -1.09
C VAL A 55 2.61 -3.96 -0.34
N PHE A 56 2.57 -2.63 -0.46
CA PHE A 56 1.51 -1.82 0.13
C PHE A 56 0.40 -1.59 -0.91
N VAL A 57 -0.81 -1.98 -0.54
CA VAL A 57 -2.01 -1.80 -1.33
C VAL A 57 -2.72 -0.56 -0.82
N TYR A 58 -3.19 0.28 -1.73
CA TYR A 58 -3.83 1.54 -1.37
C TYR A 58 -5.07 1.82 -2.22
N PRO A 59 -6.03 2.62 -1.71
CA PRO A 59 -7.26 2.91 -2.44
C PRO A 59 -7.04 3.65 -3.77
N MET A 60 -6.46 4.85 -3.71
CA MET A 60 -6.27 5.73 -4.85
C MET A 60 -5.33 6.88 -4.46
N THR A 61 -4.45 7.28 -5.37
CA THR A 61 -3.69 8.54 -5.31
C THR A 61 -4.40 9.62 -6.12
N GLY A 62 -4.56 10.80 -5.51
CA GLY A 62 -5.24 11.92 -6.16
C GLY A 62 -4.46 12.51 -7.33
N MET A 63 -5.19 13.12 -8.27
CA MET A 63 -4.61 13.99 -9.29
C MET A 63 -4.89 15.46 -8.95
N PRO A 64 -3.89 16.36 -9.02
CA PRO A 64 -4.10 17.78 -8.81
C PRO A 64 -5.23 18.32 -9.71
N GLY A 65 -6.14 19.12 -9.12
CA GLY A 65 -7.26 19.72 -9.84
C GLY A 65 -8.41 18.76 -10.19
N THR A 66 -8.34 17.48 -9.78
CA THR A 66 -9.44 16.52 -9.93
C THR A 66 -10.12 16.32 -8.57
N PRO A 67 -11.45 16.38 -8.48
CA PRO A 67 -12.14 16.07 -7.23
C PRO A 67 -11.94 14.60 -6.84
N ASN A 68 -12.00 14.32 -5.54
CA ASN A 68 -12.08 12.95 -5.06
C ASN A 68 -13.37 12.27 -5.59
N PRO A 69 -13.39 10.94 -5.65
CA PRO A 69 -14.62 10.20 -5.93
C PRO A 69 -15.77 10.59 -4.98
N PRO A 70 -17.03 10.34 -5.35
CA PRO A 70 -18.18 10.62 -4.47
C PRO A 70 -18.00 10.01 -3.07
N ASN A 71 -18.48 10.70 -2.03
CA ASN A 71 -18.49 10.24 -0.64
C ASN A 71 -17.10 9.91 -0.01
N TRP A 72 -15.99 10.23 -0.68
CA TRP A 72 -14.63 9.84 -0.24
C TRP A 72 -14.32 10.23 1.21
N ASP A 73 -14.68 11.46 1.59
CA ASP A 73 -14.51 12.06 2.92
C ASP A 73 -15.21 11.27 4.05
N THR A 74 -16.21 10.46 3.72
CA THR A 74 -16.99 9.65 4.67
C THR A 74 -16.56 8.19 4.71
N ILE A 75 -15.71 7.75 3.77
CA ILE A 75 -15.29 6.35 3.67
C ILE A 75 -14.05 6.14 4.53
N ALA A 76 -14.19 5.28 5.55
CA ALA A 76 -13.12 4.96 6.46
C ALA A 76 -11.90 4.38 5.74
N GLY A 77 -10.74 5.02 5.94
CA GLY A 77 -9.47 4.62 5.32
C GLY A 77 -9.26 5.00 3.85
N ALA A 78 -10.20 5.71 3.22
CA ALA A 78 -10.07 6.13 1.81
C ALA A 78 -8.95 7.17 1.62
N HIS A 79 -8.78 8.09 2.58
CA HIS A 79 -7.72 9.09 2.55
C HIS A 79 -6.35 8.51 2.90
N GLY A 80 -5.30 9.19 2.41
CA GLY A 80 -3.92 8.97 2.85
C GLY A 80 -3.01 8.16 1.93
N SER A 81 -3.42 7.84 0.71
CA SER A 81 -2.57 7.03 -0.18
C SER A 81 -1.34 7.80 -0.68
N THR A 82 -1.47 9.09 -0.96
CA THR A 82 -0.31 9.93 -1.28
C THR A 82 0.69 9.97 -0.12
N PRO A 83 0.31 10.36 1.12
CA PRO A 83 1.27 10.38 2.22
C PRO A 83 1.81 8.99 2.61
N GLU A 84 1.07 7.90 2.39
CA GLU A 84 1.63 6.55 2.57
C GLU A 84 2.75 6.28 1.55
N ALA A 85 2.50 6.52 0.26
CA ALA A 85 3.49 6.32 -0.79
C ALA A 85 4.72 7.21 -0.59
N GLU A 86 4.52 8.45 -0.16
CA GLU A 86 5.61 9.37 0.21
C GLU A 86 6.39 8.87 1.43
N GLY A 87 5.71 8.35 2.46
CA GLY A 87 6.36 7.74 3.62
C GLY A 87 7.24 6.54 3.23
N PHE A 88 6.77 5.70 2.30
CA PHE A 88 7.58 4.62 1.73
C PHE A 88 8.74 5.13 0.89
N ARG A 89 8.56 6.21 0.12
CA ARG A 89 9.65 6.86 -0.65
C ARG A 89 10.73 7.32 0.30
N ASP A 90 10.35 8.03 1.35
CA ASP A 90 11.28 8.64 2.29
C ASP A 90 12.05 7.58 3.12
N CYS A 91 11.49 6.37 3.26
CA CYS A 91 12.15 5.23 3.91
C CYS A 91 12.79 4.23 2.92
N TYR A 92 12.75 4.47 1.60
CA TYR A 92 13.03 3.45 0.60
C TYR A 92 14.45 2.87 0.71
N ALA A 93 15.46 3.73 0.83
CA ALA A 93 16.86 3.30 0.98
C ALA A 93 17.08 2.41 2.22
N GLU A 94 16.32 2.65 3.31
CA GLU A 94 16.41 1.82 4.52
C GLU A 94 15.77 0.43 4.29
N PHE A 95 14.69 0.34 3.49
CA PHE A 95 14.13 -0.95 3.08
C PHE A 95 15.10 -1.72 2.18
N GLU A 96 15.74 -1.06 1.22
CA GLU A 96 16.75 -1.66 0.34
C GLU A 96 17.92 -2.23 1.14
N LEU A 97 18.44 -1.49 2.12
CA LEU A 97 19.50 -1.96 3.03
C LEU A 97 19.09 -3.20 3.83
N LEU A 98 17.80 -3.37 4.10
CA LEU A 98 17.25 -4.56 4.75
C LEU A 98 16.95 -5.72 3.79
N GLY A 99 17.18 -5.52 2.49
CA GLY A 99 16.94 -6.48 1.42
C GLY A 99 15.48 -6.60 1.04
N TYR A 100 14.69 -5.53 1.21
CA TYR A 100 13.32 -5.43 0.72
C TYR A 100 13.24 -4.50 -0.47
N GLU A 101 12.68 -5.00 -1.55
CA GLU A 101 12.07 -4.13 -2.56
C GLU A 101 10.71 -3.63 -2.05
N VAL A 102 10.28 -2.46 -2.53
CA VAL A 102 8.97 -1.88 -2.22
C VAL A 102 8.11 -1.87 -3.48
N PHE A 103 6.85 -2.26 -3.35
CA PHE A 103 5.85 -2.14 -4.40
C PHE A 103 4.62 -1.44 -3.86
N GLY A 104 4.13 -0.41 -4.55
CA GLY A 104 2.77 0.09 -4.35
C GLY A 104 1.81 -0.62 -5.31
N LEU A 105 0.58 -0.90 -4.88
CA LEU A 105 -0.43 -1.57 -5.70
C LEU A 105 -1.79 -0.89 -5.52
N SER A 106 -2.49 -0.60 -6.61
CA SER A 106 -3.90 -0.17 -6.57
C SER A 106 -4.64 -0.57 -7.84
N ALA A 107 -5.95 -0.34 -7.84
CA ALA A 107 -6.80 -0.51 -9.02
C ALA A 107 -6.67 0.63 -10.06
N GLN A 108 -5.79 1.62 -9.82
CA GLN A 108 -5.55 2.68 -10.81
C GLN A 108 -4.83 2.12 -12.04
N SER A 109 -5.13 2.69 -13.20
CA SER A 109 -4.50 2.33 -14.47
C SER A 109 -2.99 2.53 -14.45
N HIS A 110 -2.28 1.84 -15.34
CA HIS A 110 -0.84 2.03 -15.49
C HIS A 110 -0.47 3.49 -15.78
N ALA A 111 -1.28 4.20 -16.57
CA ALA A 111 -1.04 5.60 -16.91
C ALA A 111 -1.16 6.52 -15.69
N GLU A 112 -2.18 6.35 -14.86
CA GLU A 112 -2.36 7.12 -13.63
C GLU A 112 -1.23 6.87 -12.63
N GLN A 113 -0.87 5.59 -12.45
CA GLN A 113 0.26 5.16 -11.61
C GLN A 113 1.57 5.79 -12.09
N HIS A 114 1.84 5.78 -13.39
CA HIS A 114 3.05 6.34 -13.97
C HIS A 114 3.12 7.86 -13.75
N GLN A 115 2.02 8.57 -14.00
CA GLN A 115 1.94 10.01 -13.76
C GLN A 115 2.13 10.33 -12.27
N PHE A 116 1.53 9.56 -11.36
CA PHE A 116 1.74 9.75 -9.93
C PHE A 116 3.20 9.52 -9.52
N ALA A 117 3.82 8.43 -9.99
CA ALA A 117 5.21 8.12 -9.70
C ALA A 117 6.17 9.25 -10.12
N LEU A 118 5.96 9.86 -11.30
CA LEU A 118 6.74 11.00 -11.76
C LEU A 118 6.54 12.24 -10.88
N ARG A 119 5.28 12.60 -10.59
CA ARG A 119 4.96 13.81 -9.80
C ARG A 119 5.46 13.72 -8.36
N ALA A 120 5.34 12.56 -7.74
CA ALA A 120 5.70 12.34 -6.34
C ALA A 120 7.14 11.85 -6.16
N GLY A 121 7.91 11.66 -7.24
CA GLY A 121 9.30 11.21 -7.18
C GLY A 121 9.44 9.81 -6.56
N ILE A 122 8.57 8.87 -6.94
CA ILE A 122 8.55 7.52 -6.37
C ILE A 122 9.72 6.68 -6.94
N PRO A 123 10.66 6.21 -6.10
CA PRO A 123 11.88 5.52 -6.54
C PRO A 123 11.67 4.03 -6.80
N TYR A 124 10.54 3.48 -6.34
CA TYR A 124 10.15 2.08 -6.51
C TYR A 124 9.06 1.91 -7.57
N LEU A 125 8.59 0.67 -7.78
CA LEU A 125 7.57 0.36 -8.78
C LEU A 125 6.17 0.46 -8.18
N LEU A 126 5.25 1.09 -8.92
CA LEU A 126 3.83 0.98 -8.65
C LEU A 126 3.20 0.02 -9.66
N LEU A 127 2.34 -0.86 -9.18
CA LEU A 127 1.71 -1.92 -9.92
C LEU A 127 0.24 -1.59 -10.14
N SER A 128 -0.19 -1.67 -11.39
CA SER A 128 -1.58 -1.47 -11.77
C SER A 128 -2.31 -2.81 -11.76
N ASP A 129 -3.31 -2.93 -10.89
CA ASP A 129 -4.29 -4.03 -10.88
C ASP A 129 -5.65 -3.50 -11.39
N GLU A 130 -5.63 -2.77 -12.51
CA GLU A 130 -6.80 -2.11 -13.12
C GLU A 130 -7.97 -3.07 -13.39
N HIS A 131 -7.65 -4.35 -13.65
CA HIS A 131 -8.64 -5.40 -13.89
C HIS A 131 -8.92 -6.27 -12.66
N LEU A 132 -8.40 -5.90 -11.50
CA LEU A 132 -8.58 -6.57 -10.20
C LEU A 132 -8.17 -8.05 -10.19
N ALA A 133 -7.37 -8.51 -11.15
CA ALA A 133 -7.00 -9.93 -11.27
C ALA A 133 -6.18 -10.41 -10.07
N PHE A 134 -5.27 -9.57 -9.56
CA PHE A 134 -4.51 -9.88 -8.35
C PHE A 134 -5.40 -9.80 -7.11
N ALA A 135 -6.20 -8.73 -7.01
CA ALA A 135 -7.11 -8.51 -5.90
C ALA A 135 -8.14 -9.64 -5.75
N ASP A 136 -8.77 -10.07 -6.84
CA ASP A 136 -9.77 -11.13 -6.85
C ASP A 136 -9.16 -12.48 -6.47
N ALA A 137 -7.98 -12.80 -7.02
CA ALA A 137 -7.29 -14.05 -6.72
C ALA A 137 -6.89 -14.18 -5.23
N LEU A 138 -6.51 -13.06 -4.60
CA LEU A 138 -6.15 -13.03 -3.18
C LEU A 138 -7.32 -12.64 -2.26
N LYS A 139 -8.49 -12.35 -2.84
CA LYS A 139 -9.70 -11.82 -2.17
C LYS A 139 -9.37 -10.61 -1.30
N LEU A 140 -8.70 -9.62 -1.89
CA LEU A 140 -8.32 -8.40 -1.17
C LEU A 140 -9.58 -7.61 -0.74
N PRO A 141 -9.57 -7.02 0.47
CA PRO A 141 -10.67 -6.18 0.91
C PRO A 141 -10.86 -4.96 -0.01
N ARG A 142 -12.13 -4.63 -0.29
CA ARG A 142 -12.52 -3.56 -1.22
C ARG A 142 -13.66 -2.70 -0.70
N PHE A 143 -13.87 -1.56 -1.35
CA PHE A 143 -15.07 -0.74 -1.23
C PHE A 143 -15.41 -0.13 -2.58
N GLU A 144 -16.63 0.39 -2.72
CA GLU A 144 -17.11 0.96 -3.98
C GLU A 144 -17.63 2.38 -3.76
N THR A 145 -17.34 3.25 -4.72
CA THR A 145 -17.98 4.57 -4.81
C THR A 145 -17.82 5.14 -6.21
N GLY A 146 -18.74 6.00 -6.64
CA GLY A 146 -18.68 6.63 -7.97
C GLY A 146 -18.68 5.64 -9.14
N GLY A 147 -19.24 4.43 -8.94
CA GLY A 147 -19.26 3.39 -9.97
C GLY A 147 -17.93 2.65 -10.18
N ALA A 148 -16.96 2.83 -9.29
CA ALA A 148 -15.66 2.16 -9.33
C ALA A 148 -15.36 1.40 -8.03
N THR A 149 -14.56 0.36 -8.13
CA THR A 149 -14.06 -0.44 -7.01
C THR A 149 -12.66 0.02 -6.61
N TYR A 150 -12.44 0.17 -5.31
CA TYR A 150 -11.16 0.53 -4.70
C TYR A 150 -10.72 -0.53 -3.71
N LEU A 151 -9.41 -0.69 -3.56
CA LEU A 151 -8.83 -1.63 -2.59
C LEU A 151 -8.69 -0.95 -1.22
N LYS A 152 -8.99 -1.65 -0.13
CA LYS A 152 -8.70 -1.13 1.21
C LYS A 152 -7.21 -1.24 1.49
N ARG A 153 -6.70 -0.31 2.29
CA ARG A 153 -5.28 -0.20 2.62
C ARG A 153 -4.81 -1.39 3.45
N LEU A 154 -3.81 -2.11 2.92
CA LEU A 154 -3.14 -3.21 3.61
C LEU A 154 -1.68 -3.28 3.15
N THR A 155 -0.82 -3.92 3.94
CA THR A 155 0.56 -4.17 3.52
C THR A 155 0.92 -5.62 3.73
N MET A 156 1.43 -6.26 2.68
CA MET A 156 1.94 -7.61 2.71
C MET A 156 3.46 -7.56 2.76
N ILE A 157 4.06 -8.37 3.62
CA ILE A 157 5.49 -8.58 3.65
C ILE A 157 5.75 -10.01 3.16
N VAL A 158 6.55 -10.09 2.11
CA VAL A 158 6.64 -11.22 1.20
C VAL A 158 8.09 -11.68 1.13
N LYS A 159 8.30 -12.98 1.02
CA LYS A 159 9.59 -13.59 0.70
C LYS A 159 9.36 -14.73 -0.30
N ASN A 160 10.04 -14.70 -1.44
CA ASN A 160 9.97 -15.76 -2.46
C ASN A 160 8.53 -16.03 -2.93
N GLY A 161 7.76 -14.95 -3.16
CA GLY A 161 6.34 -15.03 -3.54
C GLY A 161 5.38 -15.54 -2.47
N VAL A 162 5.82 -15.66 -1.21
CA VAL A 162 5.02 -16.12 -0.07
C VAL A 162 4.88 -15.00 0.96
N ILE A 163 3.65 -14.72 1.37
CA ILE A 163 3.34 -13.77 2.44
C ILE A 163 3.76 -14.40 3.77
N TYR A 164 4.50 -13.67 4.61
CA TYR A 164 4.79 -14.08 5.99
C TYR A 164 4.26 -13.10 7.04
N ARG A 165 3.82 -11.91 6.64
CA ARG A 165 3.11 -10.97 7.52
C ARG A 165 2.17 -10.09 6.71
N VAL A 166 1.03 -9.76 7.29
CA VAL A 166 0.08 -8.77 6.78
C VAL A 166 -0.15 -7.72 7.85
N VAL A 167 -0.24 -6.46 7.44
CA VAL A 167 -0.74 -5.35 8.27
C VAL A 167 -2.06 -4.89 7.67
N TYR A 168 -3.15 -5.08 8.41
CA TYR A 168 -4.50 -4.65 8.04
C TYR A 168 -5.35 -4.42 9.30
N PRO A 169 -6.09 -3.30 9.38
CA PRO A 169 -5.98 -2.13 8.52
C PRO A 169 -4.68 -1.36 8.79
N VAL A 170 -4.27 -0.50 7.85
CA VAL A 170 -3.14 0.42 8.03
C VAL A 170 -3.65 1.80 8.44
N HIS A 171 -3.21 2.30 9.60
CA HIS A 171 -3.51 3.64 10.09
C HIS A 171 -2.55 4.07 11.24
N PRO A 172 -2.00 5.30 11.25
CA PRO A 172 -2.06 6.31 10.19
C PRO A 172 -1.20 5.96 8.97
N PRO A 173 -1.66 6.25 7.74
CA PRO A 173 -0.91 5.89 6.53
C PRO A 173 0.45 6.58 6.40
N ALA A 174 0.59 7.82 6.88
CA ALA A 174 1.81 8.61 6.72
C ALA A 174 3.02 8.05 7.51
N THR A 175 2.78 7.43 8.67
CA THR A 175 3.83 6.91 9.55
C THR A 175 4.10 5.42 9.35
N HIS A 176 3.20 4.72 8.64
CA HIS A 176 3.21 3.28 8.48
C HIS A 176 4.54 2.72 7.96
N ALA A 177 5.15 3.33 6.94
CA ALA A 177 6.43 2.88 6.39
C ALA A 177 7.54 2.86 7.45
N ARG A 178 7.63 3.92 8.26
CA ARG A 178 8.62 4.06 9.34
C ARG A 178 8.37 3.06 10.47
N GLU A 179 7.12 2.88 10.87
CA GLU A 179 6.72 1.91 11.91
C GLU A 179 7.01 0.47 11.47
N LEU A 180 6.70 0.15 10.20
CA LEU A 180 7.00 -1.16 9.63
C LEU A 180 8.51 -1.42 9.62
N LEU A 181 9.31 -0.45 9.19
CA LEU A 181 10.76 -0.56 9.17
C LEU A 181 11.35 -0.83 10.56
N GLN A 182 10.88 -0.10 11.58
CA GLN A 182 11.28 -0.34 12.97
C GLN A 182 10.94 -1.76 13.43
N SER A 183 9.73 -2.24 13.12
CA SER A 183 9.30 -3.59 13.46
C SER A 183 10.11 -4.68 12.74
N LEU A 184 10.48 -4.46 11.47
CA LEU A 184 11.32 -5.40 10.71
C LEU A 184 12.76 -5.47 11.24
N ASN A 185 13.30 -4.36 11.74
CA ASN A 185 14.61 -4.33 12.39
C ASN A 185 14.62 -5.10 13.71
N GLN A 186 13.59 -4.93 14.54
CA GLN A 186 13.47 -5.65 15.81
C GLN A 186 13.37 -7.17 15.62
N ALA A 187 12.68 -7.63 14.57
CA ALA A 187 12.57 -9.06 14.25
C ALA A 187 13.88 -9.70 13.76
N ARG A 188 14.93 -8.92 13.47
CA ARG A 188 16.27 -9.40 13.11
C ARG A 188 17.25 -9.40 14.29
N ALA A 189 16.95 -8.67 15.36
CA ALA A 189 17.73 -8.63 16.60
C ALA A 189 17.42 -9.84 17.47
#